data_AF-A0A1Q3TAZ2-F1
#
_entry.id   AF-A0A1Q3TAZ2-F1
#
_cell.length_a   1.000
_cell.length_b   1.000
_cell.length_c   1.000
_cell.angle_alpha   90.00
_cell.angle_beta   90.00
_cell.angle_gamma   90.00
#
_symmetry.space_group_name_H-M   'P 1'
#
loop_
_entity.id
_entity.type
_entity.pdbx_description
1 polymer ?
#
loop_
_entity_poly.entity_id
_entity_poly.type
_entity_poly.pdbx_seq_one_letter_code
_entity_poly.pdbx_strand_id
1 'polypeptide(L)'
;MTPQEYKRRIDEYNRKVKQYNDQQRRNIDNYNREVKKYYDQVNKNINDYNREVQRVNNENKRRIDNYNSQVRQFNNAQRQNLARAIQKFNQPSILTYTTKTAVYRTSVQTVENRYNILENYNHQNNIERSELLIDFPTQETNNSIQLYNSVTGKDQGEYIRPDTLQFTEIEAKLYGVSSELGKRWAGAIYSLNPNNPDASRHFCTSVREIFIQLLNIKAPDDKVLLRFPNCALYEGKPSRREKIKYLLSTKSIINQPMVEFIDADVEELLSFFRNLNDGTHGSAGTFNVQQLLKIKKRAEDSILFITALSDD
;
A
#
# COMPACT_ATOMS: atom_id res chain seq x y z
N MET A 1 38.11 91.78 -28.14
CA MET A 1 38.43 90.69 -27.20
C MET A 1 39.94 90.57 -27.13
N THR A 2 40.54 90.83 -25.98
CA THR A 2 41.99 90.83 -25.82
C THR A 2 42.53 89.38 -25.76
N PRO A 3 43.78 89.11 -26.12
CA PRO A 3 44.38 87.78 -26.01
C PRO A 3 44.27 87.18 -24.59
N GLN A 4 44.27 88.02 -23.55
CA GLN A 4 44.08 87.59 -22.16
C GLN A 4 42.64 87.17 -21.84
N GLU A 5 41.63 87.83 -22.41
CA GLU A 5 40.22 87.44 -22.29
C GLU A 5 39.94 86.08 -22.96
N TYR A 6 40.56 85.84 -24.12
CA TYR A 6 40.43 84.57 -24.83
C TYR A 6 41.02 83.40 -24.04
N LYS A 7 42.22 83.58 -23.46
CA LYS A 7 42.86 82.59 -22.59
C LYS A 7 42.01 82.27 -21.35
N ARG A 8 41.45 83.29 -20.69
CA ARG A 8 40.55 83.09 -19.54
C ARG A 8 39.30 82.31 -19.90
N ARG A 9 38.68 82.58 -21.05
CA ARG A 9 37.51 81.83 -21.54
C ARG A 9 37.83 80.37 -21.84
N ILE A 10 38.99 80.09 -22.44
CA ILE A 10 39.45 78.72 -22.69
C ILE A 10 39.71 77.98 -21.38
N ASP A 11 40.37 78.62 -20.42
CA ASP A 11 40.64 78.02 -19.11
C ASP A 11 39.34 77.73 -18.34
N GLU A 12 38.36 78.63 -18.42
CA GLU A 12 37.03 78.42 -17.82
C GLU A 12 36.26 77.28 -18.51
N TYR A 13 36.29 77.22 -19.84
CA TYR A 13 35.70 76.11 -20.61
C TYR A 13 36.36 74.78 -20.26
N ASN A 14 37.69 74.72 -20.23
CA ASN A 14 38.44 73.51 -19.87
C ASN A 14 38.14 73.05 -18.44
N ARG A 15 37.96 73.98 -17.49
CA ARG A 15 37.52 73.66 -16.12
C ARG A 15 36.11 73.07 -16.10
N LYS A 16 35.17 73.67 -16.84
CA LYS A 16 33.78 73.17 -16.95
C LYS A 16 33.74 71.77 -17.58
N VAL A 17 34.50 71.54 -18.65
CA VAL A 17 34.62 70.22 -19.29
C VAL A 17 35.24 69.19 -18.33
N LYS A 18 36.29 69.56 -17.59
CA LYS A 18 36.89 68.68 -16.59
C LYS A 18 35.90 68.33 -15.48
N GLN A 19 35.20 69.32 -14.92
CA GLN A 19 34.17 69.11 -13.90
C GLN A 19 33.04 68.20 -14.40
N TYR A 20 32.56 68.42 -15.63
CA TYR A 20 31.55 67.58 -16.26
C TYR A 20 32.04 66.14 -16.43
N ASN A 21 33.26 65.94 -16.94
CA ASN A 21 33.86 64.61 -17.11
C ASN A 21 34.08 63.89 -15.77
N ASP A 22 34.53 64.60 -14.74
CA ASP A 22 34.71 64.06 -13.39
C ASP A 22 33.37 63.66 -12.77
N GLN A 23 32.30 64.45 -13.00
CA GLN A 23 30.95 64.12 -12.56
C GLN A 23 30.39 62.89 -13.28
N GLN A 24 30.57 62.78 -14.60
CA GLN A 24 30.17 61.61 -15.38
C GLN A 24 30.90 60.34 -14.93
N ARG A 25 32.21 60.42 -14.68
CA ARG A 25 32.99 59.30 -14.12
C ARG A 25 32.43 58.84 -12.78
N ARG A 26 32.16 59.77 -11.85
CA ARG A 26 31.56 59.42 -10.55
C ARG A 26 30.19 58.76 -10.69
N ASN A 27 29.36 59.23 -11.62
CA ASN A 27 28.05 58.65 -11.87
C ASN A 27 28.18 57.21 -12.42
N ILE A 28 29.09 56.98 -13.37
CA ILE A 28 29.38 55.65 -13.91
C ILE A 28 29.93 54.72 -12.82
N ASP A 29 30.86 55.20 -11.99
CA ASP A 29 31.44 54.42 -10.89
C ASP A 29 30.41 54.08 -9.81
N ASN A 30 29.45 54.96 -9.56
CA ASN A 30 28.33 54.71 -8.65
C ASN A 30 27.39 53.66 -9.23
N TYR A 31 26.98 53.81 -10.51
CA TYR A 31 26.13 52.85 -11.21
C TYR A 31 26.76 51.46 -11.26
N ASN A 32 28.04 51.37 -11.63
CA ASN A 32 28.78 50.09 -11.67
C ASN A 32 28.85 49.42 -10.28
N ARG A 33 28.99 50.22 -9.20
CA ARG A 33 28.97 49.69 -7.82
C ARG A 33 27.60 49.15 -7.44
N GLU A 34 26.52 49.84 -7.80
CA GLU A 34 25.16 49.37 -7.54
C GLU A 34 24.82 48.11 -8.31
N VAL A 35 25.16 48.06 -9.60
CA VAL A 35 24.99 46.87 -10.45
C VAL A 35 25.76 45.69 -9.88
N LYS A 36 27.02 45.88 -9.46
CA LYS A 36 27.80 44.81 -8.82
C LYS A 36 27.15 44.30 -7.54
N LYS A 37 26.70 45.20 -6.66
CA LYS A 37 25.98 44.82 -5.43
C LYS A 37 24.71 44.01 -5.73
N TYR A 38 23.95 44.42 -6.75
CA TYR A 38 22.77 43.69 -7.18
C TYR A 38 23.11 42.28 -7.65
N TYR A 39 24.11 42.12 -8.53
CA TYR A 39 24.55 40.81 -9.00
C TYR A 39 25.09 39.92 -7.87
N ASP A 40 25.90 40.48 -6.95
CA ASP A 40 26.41 39.76 -5.79
C ASP A 40 25.26 39.25 -4.91
N GLN A 41 24.23 40.07 -4.69
CA GLN A 41 23.05 39.70 -3.93
C GLN A 41 22.22 38.62 -4.62
N VAL A 42 22.01 38.73 -5.94
CA VAL A 42 21.30 37.73 -6.74
C VAL A 42 22.04 36.39 -6.71
N ASN A 43 23.36 36.40 -6.92
CA ASN A 43 24.19 35.20 -6.87
C ASN A 43 24.15 34.54 -5.48
N LYS A 44 24.19 35.34 -4.41
CA LYS A 44 24.02 34.84 -3.04
C LYS A 44 22.67 34.14 -2.87
N ASN A 45 21.58 34.78 -3.28
CA ASN A 45 20.23 34.21 -3.18
C ASN A 45 20.10 32.90 -3.98
N ILE A 46 20.66 32.84 -5.19
CA ILE A 46 20.68 31.62 -6.02
C ILE A 46 21.47 30.51 -5.32
N ASN A 47 22.65 30.81 -4.78
CA ASN A 47 23.47 29.83 -4.07
C ASN A 47 22.81 29.33 -2.78
N ASP A 48 22.09 30.18 -2.07
CA ASP A 48 21.35 29.82 -0.87
C ASP A 48 20.14 28.92 -1.23
N TYR A 49 19.39 29.27 -2.28
CA TYR A 49 18.31 28.44 -2.81
C TYR A 49 18.81 27.06 -3.26
N ASN A 50 19.91 27.01 -4.03
CA ASN A 50 20.48 25.75 -4.50
C ASN A 50 20.95 24.86 -3.34
N ARG A 51 21.55 25.45 -2.30
CA ARG A 51 21.92 24.72 -1.07
C ARG A 51 20.71 24.14 -0.37
N GLU A 52 19.62 24.90 -0.30
CA GLU A 52 18.38 24.44 0.33
C GLU A 52 17.73 23.30 -0.46
N VAL A 53 17.64 23.42 -1.79
CA VAL A 53 17.13 22.36 -2.65
C VAL A 53 17.96 21.08 -2.50
N GLN A 54 19.30 21.19 -2.46
CA GLN A 54 20.16 20.04 -2.21
C GLN A 54 19.92 19.41 -0.83
N ARG A 55 19.72 20.24 0.21
CA ARG A 55 19.39 19.77 1.56
C ARG A 55 18.10 18.97 1.59
N VAL A 56 17.02 19.52 1.03
CA VAL A 56 15.70 18.86 0.96
C VAL A 56 15.76 17.58 0.13
N ASN A 57 16.46 17.60 -1.01
CA ASN A 57 16.63 16.40 -1.85
C ASN A 57 17.39 15.29 -1.11
N ASN A 58 18.46 15.63 -0.40
CA ASN A 58 19.22 14.67 0.40
C ASN A 58 18.39 14.11 1.56
N GLU A 59 17.57 14.95 2.21
CA GLU A 59 16.67 14.51 3.27
C GLU A 59 15.57 13.59 2.75
N ASN A 60 14.93 13.95 1.64
CA ASN A 60 13.93 13.10 0.99
C ASN A 60 14.53 11.75 0.57
N LYS A 61 15.75 11.75 0.00
CA LYS A 61 16.47 10.52 -0.32
C LYS A 61 16.69 9.65 0.91
N ARG A 62 17.16 10.23 2.03
CA ARG A 62 17.33 9.50 3.30
C ARG A 62 16.01 8.93 3.82
N ARG A 63 14.91 9.69 3.74
CA ARG A 63 13.58 9.23 4.16
C ARG A 63 13.11 8.04 3.33
N ILE A 64 13.29 8.10 2.01
CA ILE A 64 12.98 7.01 1.07
C ILE A 64 13.85 5.79 1.36
N ASP A 65 15.16 5.97 1.55
CA ASP A 65 16.09 4.87 1.84
C ASP A 65 15.76 4.19 3.17
N ASN A 66 15.41 4.97 4.19
CA ASN A 66 14.97 4.45 5.50
C ASN A 66 13.67 3.66 5.37
N TYR A 67 12.66 4.23 4.69
CA TYR A 67 11.40 3.55 4.42
C TYR A 67 11.62 2.23 3.68
N ASN A 68 12.38 2.25 2.57
CA ASN A 68 12.71 1.06 1.80
C ASN A 68 13.46 0.01 2.64
N SER A 69 14.32 0.44 3.56
CA SER A 69 15.00 -0.45 4.49
C SER A 69 14.02 -1.15 5.44
N GLN A 70 13.08 -0.41 6.03
CA GLN A 70 12.05 -0.95 6.91
C GLN A 70 11.13 -1.93 6.17
N VAL A 71 10.69 -1.58 4.96
CA VAL A 71 9.89 -2.46 4.10
C VAL A 71 10.63 -3.77 3.83
N ARG A 72 11.93 -3.72 3.48
CA ARG A 72 12.73 -4.95 3.27
C ARG A 72 12.82 -5.80 4.53
N GLN A 73 13.02 -5.19 5.69
CA GLN A 73 13.07 -5.92 6.96
C GLN A 73 11.73 -6.60 7.26
N PHE A 74 10.64 -5.88 7.06
CA PHE A 74 9.29 -6.41 7.21
C PHE A 74 9.03 -7.57 6.26
N ASN A 75 9.30 -7.42 4.96
CA ASN A 75 9.08 -8.47 3.96
C ASN A 75 9.94 -9.71 4.24
N ASN A 76 11.19 -9.53 4.66
CA ASN A 76 12.06 -10.64 5.06
C ASN A 76 11.51 -11.37 6.29
N ALA A 77 11.00 -10.64 7.29
CA ALA A 77 10.36 -11.24 8.46
C ALA A 77 9.10 -12.02 8.06
N GLN A 78 8.27 -11.50 7.13
CA GLN A 78 7.10 -12.21 6.61
C GLN A 78 7.48 -13.53 5.95
N ARG A 79 8.52 -13.55 5.11
CA ARG A 79 9.00 -14.80 4.49
C ARG A 79 9.49 -15.82 5.51
N GLN A 80 10.22 -15.36 6.54
CA GLN A 80 10.66 -16.25 7.61
C GLN A 80 9.49 -16.79 8.43
N ASN A 81 8.50 -15.95 8.74
CA ASN A 81 7.29 -16.36 9.45
C ASN A 81 6.48 -17.37 8.63
N LEU A 82 6.33 -17.12 7.32
CA LEU A 82 5.70 -18.05 6.39
C LEU A 82 6.39 -19.42 6.38
N ALA A 83 7.72 -19.45 6.27
CA ALA A 83 8.48 -20.70 6.27
C ALA A 83 8.26 -21.51 7.57
N ARG A 84 8.26 -20.83 8.73
CA ARG A 84 7.96 -21.48 10.03
C ARG A 84 6.51 -21.97 10.09
N ALA A 85 5.56 -21.17 9.60
CA ALA A 85 4.15 -21.50 9.59
C ALA A 85 3.85 -22.72 8.70
N ILE A 86 4.46 -22.80 7.51
CA ILE A 86 4.42 -23.95 6.59
C ILE A 86 4.98 -25.20 7.28
N GLN A 87 6.13 -25.07 7.97
CA GLN A 87 6.71 -26.21 8.68
C GLN A 87 5.72 -26.78 9.71
N LYS A 88 5.03 -25.92 10.47
CA LYS A 88 4.00 -26.35 11.45
C LYS A 88 2.74 -26.90 10.78
N PHE A 89 2.31 -26.31 9.67
CA PHE A 89 1.16 -26.76 8.90
C PHE A 89 1.34 -28.20 8.39
N ASN A 90 2.53 -28.49 7.87
CA ASN A 90 2.92 -29.78 7.30
C ASN A 90 3.28 -30.84 8.34
N GLN A 91 3.38 -30.49 9.62
CA GLN A 91 3.58 -31.49 10.67
C GLN A 91 2.38 -32.45 10.76
N PRO A 92 2.63 -33.78 10.76
CA PRO A 92 1.59 -34.75 11.03
C PRO A 92 1.04 -34.51 12.43
N SER A 93 -0.26 -34.28 12.54
CA SER A 93 -0.91 -34.05 13.83
C SER A 93 -1.87 -35.20 14.12
N ILE A 94 -1.88 -35.65 15.38
CA ILE A 94 -2.86 -36.58 15.95
C ILE A 94 -4.15 -35.80 16.28
N LEU A 95 -4.62 -34.99 15.34
CA LEU A 95 -5.88 -34.26 15.51
C LEU A 95 -7.02 -35.20 15.13
N THR A 96 -8.09 -35.18 15.91
CA THR A 96 -9.36 -35.80 15.52
C THR A 96 -9.90 -35.02 14.32
N TYR A 97 -9.64 -35.51 13.11
CA TYR A 97 -10.09 -34.83 11.89
C TYR A 97 -11.62 -34.82 11.85
N THR A 98 -12.21 -33.66 12.06
CA THR A 98 -13.59 -33.43 11.61
C THR A 98 -13.57 -33.14 10.11
N THR A 99 -14.67 -33.46 9.41
CA THR A 99 -14.83 -33.14 7.98
C THR A 99 -14.60 -31.65 7.70
N LYS A 100 -15.06 -30.76 8.59
CA LYS A 100 -14.85 -29.31 8.47
C LYS A 100 -13.37 -28.90 8.56
N THR A 101 -12.62 -29.47 9.49
CA THR A 101 -11.18 -29.21 9.62
C THR A 101 -10.40 -29.72 8.40
N ALA A 102 -10.83 -30.84 7.82
CA ALA A 102 -10.24 -31.38 6.59
C ALA A 102 -10.50 -30.47 5.38
N VAL A 103 -11.74 -29.99 5.20
CA VAL A 103 -12.09 -29.03 4.13
C VAL A 103 -11.27 -27.74 4.26
N TYR A 104 -11.19 -27.18 5.48
CA TYR A 104 -10.41 -25.95 5.70
C TYR A 104 -8.90 -26.16 5.46
N ARG A 105 -8.35 -27.33 5.84
CA ARG A 105 -6.96 -27.65 5.52
C ARG A 105 -6.71 -27.70 4.02
N THR A 106 -7.63 -28.30 3.26
CA THR A 106 -7.52 -28.39 1.79
C THR A 106 -7.56 -27.02 1.13
N SER A 107 -8.40 -26.08 1.61
CA SER A 107 -8.42 -24.72 1.07
C SER A 107 -7.10 -23.98 1.36
N VAL A 108 -6.57 -24.08 2.58
CA VAL A 108 -5.26 -23.48 2.95
C VAL A 108 -4.13 -24.06 2.10
N GLN A 109 -4.11 -25.39 1.90
CA GLN A 109 -3.13 -26.04 1.04
C GLN A 109 -3.27 -25.62 -0.44
N THR A 110 -4.49 -25.31 -0.89
CA THR A 110 -4.71 -24.77 -2.23
C THR A 110 -4.05 -23.40 -2.38
N VAL A 111 -4.21 -22.50 -1.39
CA VAL A 111 -3.55 -21.19 -1.37
C VAL A 111 -2.02 -21.34 -1.38
N GLU A 112 -1.46 -22.18 -0.51
CA GLU A 112 -0.01 -22.47 -0.46
C GLU A 112 0.51 -22.97 -1.82
N ASN A 113 -0.20 -23.90 -2.46
CA ASN A 113 0.18 -24.41 -3.78
C ASN A 113 0.14 -23.30 -4.85
N ARG A 114 -0.88 -22.45 -4.85
CA ARG A 114 -0.97 -21.32 -5.79
C ARG A 114 0.11 -20.27 -5.53
N TYR A 115 0.45 -20.01 -4.28
CA TYR A 115 1.58 -19.17 -3.90
C TYR A 115 2.88 -19.72 -4.46
N ASN A 116 3.17 -21.02 -4.29
CA ASN A 116 4.39 -21.63 -4.80
C ASN A 116 4.48 -21.56 -6.34
N ILE A 117 3.35 -21.70 -7.05
CA ILE A 117 3.31 -21.54 -8.51
C ILE A 117 3.61 -20.08 -8.89
N LEU A 118 3.02 -19.10 -8.20
CA LEU A 118 3.28 -17.68 -8.41
C LEU A 118 4.73 -17.29 -8.08
N GLU A 119 5.28 -17.81 -6.98
CA GLU A 119 6.66 -17.58 -6.56
C GLU A 119 7.63 -18.12 -7.62
N ASN A 120 7.43 -19.34 -8.10
CA ASN A 120 8.21 -19.91 -9.20
C ASN A 120 8.12 -19.07 -10.49
N TYR A 121 6.91 -18.61 -10.84
CA TYR A 121 6.72 -17.71 -11.98
C TYR A 121 7.51 -16.40 -11.79
N ASN A 122 7.44 -15.78 -10.62
CA ASN A 122 8.17 -14.55 -10.30
C ASN A 122 9.69 -14.75 -10.41
N HIS A 123 10.22 -15.86 -9.88
CA HIS A 123 11.64 -16.20 -9.99
C HIS A 123 12.08 -16.38 -11.45
N GLN A 124 11.30 -17.11 -12.25
CA GLN A 124 11.60 -17.33 -13.68
C GLN A 124 11.58 -16.03 -14.50
N ASN A 125 10.79 -15.04 -14.09
CA ASN A 125 10.66 -13.75 -14.77
C ASN A 125 11.50 -12.64 -14.12
N ASN A 126 12.43 -12.98 -13.21
CA ASN A 126 13.29 -12.03 -12.49
C ASN A 126 12.49 -10.91 -11.77
N ILE A 127 11.30 -11.23 -11.28
CA ILE A 127 10.49 -10.33 -10.48
C ILE A 127 11.00 -10.43 -9.05
N GLU A 128 11.91 -9.54 -8.68
CA GLU A 128 12.54 -9.54 -7.36
C GLU A 128 11.83 -8.65 -6.35
N ARG A 129 11.10 -7.63 -6.83
CA ARG A 129 10.47 -6.60 -6.00
C ARG A 129 9.12 -6.20 -6.58
N SER A 130 8.05 -6.51 -5.86
CA SER A 130 6.71 -6.08 -6.21
C SER A 130 5.81 -6.24 -5.00
N GLU A 131 5.21 -5.15 -4.55
CA GLU A 131 4.23 -5.21 -3.47
C GLU A 131 3.06 -6.13 -3.87
N LEU A 132 2.56 -5.96 -5.09
CA LEU A 132 1.45 -6.76 -5.64
C LEU A 132 1.84 -8.22 -5.90
N LEU A 133 2.96 -8.50 -6.55
CA LEU A 133 3.28 -9.87 -6.99
C LEU A 133 4.03 -10.70 -5.94
N ILE A 134 4.59 -10.06 -4.92
CA ILE A 134 5.43 -10.73 -3.91
C ILE A 134 4.88 -10.48 -2.51
N ASP A 135 4.84 -9.22 -2.08
CA ASP A 135 4.65 -8.91 -0.65
C ASP A 135 3.24 -9.26 -0.17
N PHE A 136 2.20 -8.83 -0.90
CA PHE A 136 0.82 -9.21 -0.61
C PHE A 136 0.61 -10.74 -0.69
N PRO A 137 1.03 -11.46 -1.75
CA PRO A 137 0.91 -12.92 -1.78
C PRO A 137 1.62 -13.64 -0.63
N THR A 138 2.82 -13.20 -0.25
CA THR A 138 3.53 -13.77 0.92
C THR A 138 2.73 -13.53 2.20
N GLN A 139 2.20 -12.32 2.39
CA GLN A 139 1.42 -11.94 3.55
C GLN A 139 0.10 -12.71 3.65
N GLU A 140 -0.67 -12.82 2.57
CA GLU A 140 -1.94 -13.57 2.57
C GLU A 140 -1.72 -15.06 2.83
N THR A 141 -0.70 -15.65 2.22
CA THR A 141 -0.34 -17.05 2.46
C THR A 141 0.04 -17.27 3.93
N ASN A 142 0.84 -16.35 4.51
CA ASN A 142 1.22 -16.41 5.92
C ASN A 142 -0.01 -16.30 6.84
N ASN A 143 -0.91 -15.35 6.56
CA ASN A 143 -2.14 -15.16 7.31
C ASN A 143 -3.05 -16.40 7.28
N SER A 144 -3.26 -17.00 6.10
CA SER A 144 -4.08 -18.22 5.94
C SER A 144 -3.51 -19.38 6.77
N ILE A 145 -2.21 -19.63 6.67
CA ILE A 145 -1.56 -20.74 7.39
C ILE A 145 -1.53 -20.50 8.90
N GLN A 146 -1.19 -19.28 9.34
CA GLN A 146 -1.17 -18.95 10.76
C GLN A 146 -2.55 -19.02 11.40
N LEU A 147 -3.59 -18.58 10.68
CA LEU A 147 -4.97 -18.69 11.15
C LEU A 147 -5.36 -20.16 11.30
N TYR A 148 -5.09 -20.99 10.28
CA TYR A 148 -5.33 -22.42 10.34
C TYR A 148 -4.66 -23.08 11.55
N ASN A 149 -3.36 -22.84 11.74
CA ASN A 149 -2.62 -23.41 12.85
C ASN A 149 -3.20 -22.97 14.21
N SER A 150 -3.65 -21.72 14.30
CA SER A 150 -4.24 -21.14 15.52
C SER A 150 -5.62 -21.70 15.85
N VAL A 151 -6.50 -21.86 14.85
CA VAL A 151 -7.87 -22.36 15.09
C VAL A 151 -7.91 -23.86 15.30
N THR A 152 -6.92 -24.59 14.76
CA THR A 152 -6.78 -26.04 14.98
C THR A 152 -5.99 -26.40 16.24
N GLY A 153 -5.46 -25.40 16.96
CA GLY A 153 -4.66 -25.60 18.16
C GLY A 153 -3.26 -26.19 17.90
N LYS A 154 -2.83 -26.27 16.64
CA LYS A 154 -1.47 -26.73 16.27
C LYS A 154 -0.38 -25.78 16.76
N ASP A 155 -0.62 -24.48 16.62
CA ASP A 155 0.32 -23.44 17.02
C ASP A 155 -0.43 -22.14 17.30
N GLN A 156 -0.07 -21.45 18.37
CA GLN A 156 -0.66 -20.16 18.70
C GLN A 156 -0.16 -19.03 17.80
N GLY A 157 0.68 -19.31 16.80
CA GLY A 157 1.17 -18.37 15.80
C GLY A 157 1.87 -17.14 16.38
N GLU A 158 1.97 -16.09 15.56
CA GLU A 158 2.47 -14.80 16.04
C GLU A 158 1.48 -14.17 17.02
N TYR A 159 2.01 -13.67 18.14
CA TYR A 159 1.20 -12.97 19.14
C TYR A 159 0.83 -11.58 18.62
N ILE A 160 -0.47 -11.28 18.56
CA ILE A 160 -0.99 -9.97 18.20
C ILE A 160 -1.42 -9.26 19.49
N ARG A 161 -0.99 -8.02 19.68
CA ARG A 161 -1.31 -7.27 20.90
C ARG A 161 -2.85 -7.05 21.01
N PRO A 162 -3.50 -7.42 22.12
CA PRO A 162 -4.95 -7.33 22.27
C PRO A 162 -5.57 -5.95 22.08
N ASP A 163 -4.81 -4.88 22.36
CA ASP A 163 -5.26 -3.52 22.17
C ASP A 163 -5.50 -3.17 20.70
N THR A 164 -4.97 -3.94 19.73
CA THR A 164 -5.19 -3.75 18.29
C THR A 164 -6.50 -4.35 17.77
N LEU A 165 -7.32 -4.96 18.63
CA LEU A 165 -8.57 -5.58 18.20
C LEU A 165 -9.56 -4.55 17.61
N GLN A 166 -9.58 -3.34 18.16
CA GLN A 166 -10.47 -2.26 17.75
C GLN A 166 -9.79 -1.23 16.83
N PHE A 167 -8.46 -1.28 16.70
CA PHE A 167 -7.73 -0.39 15.79
C PHE A 167 -7.66 -0.99 14.39
N THR A 168 -7.98 -0.20 13.38
CA THR A 168 -7.98 -0.64 11.98
C THR A 168 -7.44 0.46 11.08
N GLU A 169 -6.61 0.09 10.12
CA GLU A 169 -6.03 1.01 9.14
C GLU A 169 -6.86 1.08 7.85
N ILE A 170 -7.85 0.20 7.70
CA ILE A 170 -8.59 0.03 6.45
C ILE A 170 -9.90 0.81 6.41
N GLU A 171 -10.41 1.26 7.56
CA GLU A 171 -11.70 1.96 7.64
C GLU A 171 -11.73 3.22 6.77
N ALA A 172 -10.72 4.09 6.89
CA ALA A 172 -10.63 5.30 6.09
C ALA A 172 -10.52 5.00 4.58
N LYS A 173 -9.78 3.94 4.21
CA LYS A 173 -9.68 3.48 2.81
C LYS A 173 -11.03 3.00 2.29
N LEU A 174 -11.76 2.22 3.08
CA LEU A 174 -13.11 1.75 2.72
C LEU A 174 -14.10 2.90 2.59
N TYR A 175 -14.04 3.91 3.46
CA TYR A 175 -14.83 5.14 3.29
C TYR A 175 -14.49 5.90 2.01
N GLY A 176 -13.21 5.90 1.61
CA GLY A 176 -12.77 6.45 0.32
C GLY A 176 -13.36 5.72 -0.88
N VAL A 177 -13.63 4.42 -0.77
CA VAL A 177 -14.30 3.62 -1.82
C VAL A 177 -15.82 3.80 -1.78
N SER A 178 -16.44 3.66 -0.61
CA SER A 178 -17.87 3.85 -0.39
C SER A 178 -18.20 4.00 1.09
N SER A 179 -19.08 4.94 1.42
CA SER A 179 -19.54 5.15 2.80
C SER A 179 -20.22 3.91 3.41
N GLU A 180 -20.86 3.09 2.59
CA GLU A 180 -21.49 1.84 3.02
C GLU A 180 -20.46 0.77 3.40
N LEU A 181 -19.34 0.69 2.67
CA LEU A 181 -18.24 -0.21 3.02
C LEU A 181 -17.59 0.19 4.35
N GLY A 182 -17.34 1.48 4.55
CA GLY A 182 -16.82 2.02 5.81
C GLY A 182 -17.72 1.68 7.01
N LYS A 183 -19.03 1.96 6.90
CA LYS A 183 -20.01 1.62 7.94
C LYS A 183 -20.07 0.12 8.24
N ARG A 184 -20.04 -0.73 7.20
CA ARG A 184 -20.05 -2.19 7.38
C ARG A 184 -18.81 -2.68 8.11
N TRP A 185 -17.66 -2.10 7.81
CA TRP A 185 -16.42 -2.43 8.50
C TRP A 185 -16.43 -1.98 9.96
N ALA A 186 -16.87 -0.75 10.23
CA ALA A 186 -17.05 -0.25 11.59
C ALA A 186 -17.97 -1.17 12.42
N GLY A 187 -19.10 -1.61 11.84
CA GLY A 187 -19.99 -2.59 12.45
C GLY A 187 -19.34 -3.96 12.68
N ALA A 188 -18.50 -4.42 11.75
CA ALA A 188 -17.73 -5.66 11.89
C ALA A 188 -16.77 -5.58 13.08
N ILE A 189 -15.98 -4.51 13.17
CA ILE A 189 -15.03 -4.28 14.28
C ILE A 189 -15.75 -4.14 15.62
N TYR A 190 -16.85 -3.40 15.67
CA TYR A 190 -17.68 -3.29 16.86
C TYR A 190 -18.21 -4.66 17.33
N SER A 191 -18.55 -5.55 16.39
CA SER A 191 -19.02 -6.89 16.72
C SER A 191 -17.95 -7.81 17.30
N LEU A 192 -16.66 -7.57 17.00
CA LEU A 192 -15.51 -8.32 17.53
C LEU A 192 -15.27 -8.03 19.01
N ASN A 193 -16.12 -8.61 19.85
CA ASN A 193 -16.02 -8.54 21.30
C ASN A 193 -15.96 -9.98 21.86
N PRO A 194 -14.94 -10.34 22.67
CA PRO A 194 -14.85 -11.66 23.30
C PRO A 194 -16.07 -12.02 24.18
N ASN A 195 -16.80 -11.02 24.68
CA ASN A 195 -18.01 -11.21 25.46
C ASN A 195 -19.28 -11.36 24.60
N ASN A 196 -19.18 -11.19 23.29
CA ASN A 196 -20.28 -11.41 22.35
C ASN A 196 -20.16 -12.83 21.76
N PRO A 197 -21.05 -13.78 22.12
CA PRO A 197 -20.98 -15.16 21.63
C PRO A 197 -21.16 -15.26 20.10
N ASP A 198 -21.79 -14.26 19.48
CA ASP A 198 -22.02 -14.18 18.04
C ASP A 198 -21.02 -13.25 17.31
N ALA A 199 -19.97 -12.77 18.02
CA ALA A 199 -18.97 -11.84 17.48
C ALA A 199 -18.41 -12.29 16.13
N SER A 200 -17.95 -13.55 16.07
CA SER A 200 -17.35 -14.09 14.86
C SER A 200 -18.37 -14.22 13.73
N ARG A 201 -19.63 -14.55 14.03
CA ARG A 201 -20.68 -14.68 12.99
C ARG A 201 -21.01 -13.33 12.37
N HIS A 202 -21.19 -12.30 13.20
CA HIS A 202 -21.45 -10.95 12.75
C HIS A 202 -20.25 -10.40 11.95
N PHE A 203 -19.04 -10.58 12.46
CA PHE A 203 -17.82 -10.18 11.76
C PHE A 203 -17.72 -10.86 10.39
N CYS A 204 -17.78 -12.18 10.33
CA CYS A 204 -17.65 -12.97 9.10
C CYS A 204 -18.70 -12.57 8.05
N THR A 205 -19.94 -12.37 8.47
CA THR A 205 -21.02 -11.91 7.59
C THR A 205 -20.72 -10.54 7.01
N SER A 206 -20.33 -9.58 7.84
CA SER A 206 -20.00 -8.22 7.39
C SER A 206 -18.81 -8.20 6.43
N VAL A 207 -17.75 -8.96 6.73
CA VAL A 207 -16.57 -9.04 5.85
C VAL A 207 -16.90 -9.66 4.50
N ARG A 208 -17.70 -10.73 4.48
CA ARG A 208 -18.17 -11.34 3.23
C ARG A 208 -18.88 -10.32 2.33
N GLU A 209 -19.79 -9.54 2.91
CA GLU A 209 -20.52 -8.51 2.18
C GLU A 209 -19.59 -7.39 1.67
N ILE A 210 -18.58 -7.02 2.46
CA ILE A 210 -17.55 -6.06 2.04
C ILE A 210 -16.80 -6.58 0.81
N PHE A 211 -16.33 -7.83 0.79
CA PHE A 211 -15.63 -8.39 -0.38
C PHE A 211 -16.50 -8.37 -1.64
N ILE A 212 -17.75 -8.79 -1.52
CA ILE A 212 -18.70 -8.82 -2.65
C ILE A 212 -18.90 -7.40 -3.20
N GLN A 213 -19.17 -6.43 -2.33
CA GLN A 213 -19.41 -5.06 -2.74
C GLN A 213 -18.14 -4.37 -3.26
N LEU A 214 -17.01 -4.56 -2.60
CA LEU A 214 -15.72 -4.01 -3.01
C LEU A 214 -15.35 -4.46 -4.43
N LEU A 215 -15.45 -5.76 -4.72
CA LEU A 215 -15.20 -6.29 -6.06
C LEU A 215 -16.20 -5.76 -7.09
N ASN A 216 -17.48 -5.58 -6.72
CA ASN A 216 -18.47 -5.03 -7.65
C ASN A 216 -18.24 -3.55 -7.95
N ILE A 217 -17.77 -2.76 -6.98
CA ILE A 217 -17.43 -1.34 -7.16
C ILE A 217 -16.17 -1.21 -8.02
N LYS A 218 -15.10 -1.96 -7.69
CA LYS A 218 -13.81 -1.86 -8.40
C LYS A 218 -13.80 -2.56 -9.76
N ALA A 219 -14.61 -3.61 -9.95
CA ALA A 219 -14.79 -4.33 -11.22
C ALA A 219 -16.29 -4.45 -11.60
N PRO A 220 -16.92 -3.34 -12.05
CA PRO A 220 -18.30 -3.35 -12.53
C PRO A 220 -18.53 -4.33 -13.68
N ASP A 221 -19.67 -5.02 -13.68
CA ASP A 221 -19.97 -6.11 -14.63
C ASP A 221 -19.87 -5.65 -16.09
N ASP A 222 -20.40 -4.47 -16.40
CA ASP A 222 -20.36 -3.84 -17.73
C ASP A 222 -18.94 -3.57 -18.21
N LYS A 223 -18.06 -3.06 -17.32
CA LYS A 223 -16.65 -2.82 -17.64
C LYS A 223 -15.88 -4.11 -17.86
N VAL A 224 -16.15 -5.13 -17.06
CA VAL A 224 -15.53 -6.45 -17.20
C VAL A 224 -15.95 -7.09 -18.52
N LEU A 225 -17.25 -7.06 -18.85
CA LEU A 225 -17.79 -7.58 -20.11
C LEU A 225 -17.27 -6.80 -21.32
N LEU A 226 -17.12 -5.48 -21.23
CA LEU A 226 -16.53 -4.68 -22.30
C LEU A 226 -15.08 -5.09 -22.57
N ARG A 227 -14.30 -5.35 -21.51
CA ARG A 227 -12.90 -5.73 -21.62
C ARG A 227 -12.72 -7.20 -22.05
N PHE A 228 -13.59 -8.08 -21.56
CA PHE A 228 -13.58 -9.51 -21.83
C PHE A 228 -14.99 -10.00 -22.23
N PRO A 229 -15.40 -9.80 -23.49
CA PRO A 229 -16.77 -10.11 -23.95
C PRO A 229 -17.18 -11.57 -23.79
N ASN A 230 -16.20 -12.49 -23.83
CA ASN A 230 -16.41 -13.94 -23.75
C ASN A 230 -15.95 -14.51 -22.39
N CYS A 231 -15.98 -13.71 -21.32
CA CYS A 231 -15.56 -14.17 -20.00
C CYS A 231 -16.56 -15.15 -19.37
N ALA A 232 -16.08 -15.95 -18.41
CA ALA A 232 -16.93 -16.89 -17.69
C ALA A 232 -17.95 -16.16 -16.81
N LEU A 233 -19.23 -16.52 -16.97
CA LEU A 233 -20.34 -15.97 -16.20
C LEU A 233 -20.80 -16.95 -15.12
N TYR A 234 -21.24 -16.40 -14.00
CA TYR A 234 -21.97 -17.09 -12.94
C TYR A 234 -23.24 -16.29 -12.65
N GLU A 235 -24.40 -16.94 -12.73
CA GLU A 235 -25.71 -16.29 -12.55
C GLU A 235 -25.89 -15.02 -13.43
N GLY A 236 -25.39 -15.07 -14.67
CA GLY A 236 -25.49 -13.97 -15.63
C GLY A 236 -24.51 -12.81 -15.42
N LYS A 237 -23.60 -12.90 -14.43
CA LYS A 237 -22.58 -11.88 -14.14
C LYS A 237 -21.17 -12.43 -14.30
N PRO A 238 -20.15 -11.60 -14.64
CA PRO A 238 -18.77 -12.03 -14.63
C PRO A 238 -18.38 -12.68 -13.30
N SER A 239 -17.76 -13.85 -13.36
CA SER A 239 -17.32 -14.55 -12.16
C SER A 239 -16.29 -13.73 -11.37
N ARG A 240 -16.11 -14.04 -10.07
CA ARG A 240 -15.08 -13.39 -9.23
C ARG A 240 -13.70 -13.45 -9.88
N ARG A 241 -13.34 -14.61 -10.45
CA ARG A 241 -12.07 -14.82 -11.15
C ARG A 241 -11.90 -13.85 -12.33
N GLU A 242 -12.95 -13.61 -13.10
CA GLU A 242 -12.92 -12.67 -14.23
C GLU A 242 -12.86 -11.20 -13.76
N LYS A 243 -13.53 -10.87 -12.64
CA LYS A 243 -13.38 -9.56 -11.99
C LYS A 243 -11.94 -9.33 -11.51
N ILE A 244 -11.32 -10.31 -10.86
CA ILE A 244 -9.91 -10.26 -10.45
C ILE A 244 -8.99 -10.05 -11.66
N LYS A 245 -9.20 -10.83 -12.73
CA LYS A 245 -8.46 -10.70 -13.99
C LYS A 245 -8.60 -9.31 -14.58
N TYR A 246 -9.79 -8.73 -14.54
CA TYR A 246 -10.04 -7.36 -14.95
C TYR A 246 -9.23 -6.36 -14.13
N LEU A 247 -9.29 -6.43 -12.79
CA LEU A 247 -8.52 -5.55 -11.90
C LEU A 247 -7.02 -5.61 -12.21
N LEU A 248 -6.44 -6.81 -12.27
CA LEU A 248 -5.03 -6.99 -12.61
C LEU A 248 -4.67 -6.42 -13.99
N SER A 249 -5.55 -6.57 -14.98
CA SER A 249 -5.32 -6.03 -16.31
C SER A 249 -5.26 -4.50 -16.35
N THR A 250 -5.93 -3.80 -15.42
CA THR A 250 -5.82 -2.33 -15.30
C THR A 250 -4.43 -1.89 -14.87
N LYS A 251 -3.70 -2.76 -14.13
CA LYS A 251 -2.31 -2.57 -13.71
C LYS A 251 -1.30 -3.17 -14.69
N SER A 252 -1.73 -3.56 -15.88
CA SER A 252 -0.90 -4.29 -16.86
C SER A 252 -0.34 -5.63 -16.34
N ILE A 253 -0.96 -6.21 -15.31
CA ILE A 253 -0.62 -7.54 -14.80
C ILE A 253 -1.54 -8.54 -15.50
N ILE A 254 -0.96 -9.37 -16.38
CA ILE A 254 -1.72 -10.32 -17.21
C ILE A 254 -1.34 -11.78 -16.97
N ASN A 255 -0.55 -12.05 -15.93
CA ASN A 255 -0.08 -13.41 -15.66
C ASN A 255 -1.18 -14.24 -14.96
N GLN A 256 -1.37 -15.46 -15.45
CA GLN A 256 -2.37 -16.38 -14.93
C GLN A 256 -2.09 -16.86 -13.50
N PRO A 257 -0.83 -17.11 -13.06
CA PRO A 257 -0.53 -17.49 -11.69
C PRO A 257 -1.08 -16.51 -10.65
N MET A 258 -1.01 -15.20 -10.92
CA MET A 258 -1.52 -14.18 -10.02
C MET A 258 -3.05 -14.21 -9.93
N VAL A 259 -3.74 -14.36 -11.05
CA VAL A 259 -5.21 -14.50 -11.07
C VAL A 259 -5.65 -15.72 -10.25
N GLU A 260 -4.96 -16.86 -10.41
CA GLU A 260 -5.29 -18.10 -9.70
C GLU A 260 -4.98 -18.04 -8.21
N PHE A 261 -3.90 -17.34 -7.84
CA PHE A 261 -3.56 -17.11 -6.45
C PHE A 261 -4.63 -16.26 -5.74
N ILE A 262 -4.97 -15.09 -6.28
CA ILE A 262 -5.95 -14.19 -5.64
C ILE A 262 -7.33 -14.86 -5.57
N ASP A 263 -7.75 -15.57 -6.63
CA ASP A 263 -9.05 -16.26 -6.61
C ASP A 263 -9.09 -17.38 -5.55
N ALA A 264 -8.00 -18.15 -5.41
CA ALA A 264 -7.89 -19.17 -4.37
C ALA A 264 -7.85 -18.56 -2.97
N ASP A 265 -7.13 -17.45 -2.79
CA ASP A 265 -7.04 -16.72 -1.53
C ASP A 265 -8.40 -16.19 -1.07
N VAL A 266 -9.12 -15.50 -1.95
CA VAL A 266 -10.47 -14.99 -1.63
C VAL A 266 -11.45 -16.14 -1.41
N GLU A 267 -11.36 -17.23 -2.17
CA GLU A 267 -12.21 -18.40 -1.95
C GLU A 267 -11.94 -19.05 -0.58
N GLU A 268 -10.68 -19.21 -0.18
CA GLU A 268 -10.31 -19.78 1.11
C GLU A 268 -10.89 -18.96 2.25
N LEU A 269 -10.76 -17.63 2.19
CA LEU A 269 -11.29 -16.72 3.20
C LEU A 269 -12.81 -16.81 3.31
N LEU A 270 -13.51 -16.73 2.18
CA LEU A 270 -14.97 -16.75 2.14
C LEU A 270 -15.54 -18.12 2.55
N SER A 271 -14.87 -19.21 2.17
CA SER A 271 -15.24 -20.57 2.56
C SER A 271 -14.96 -20.82 4.04
N PHE A 272 -13.86 -20.31 4.59
CA PHE A 272 -13.59 -20.33 6.03
C PHE A 272 -14.71 -19.65 6.82
N PHE A 273 -15.11 -18.44 6.42
CA PHE A 273 -16.20 -17.71 7.07
C PHE A 273 -17.55 -18.42 7.00
N ARG A 274 -17.87 -19.09 5.89
CA ARG A 274 -19.08 -19.95 5.81
C ARG A 274 -18.98 -21.10 6.81
N ASN A 275 -17.86 -21.82 6.83
CA ASN A 275 -17.65 -22.94 7.74
C ASN A 275 -17.76 -22.55 9.22
N LEU A 276 -17.31 -21.33 9.57
CA LEU A 276 -17.49 -20.75 10.90
C LEU A 276 -18.96 -20.47 11.21
N ASN A 277 -19.69 -19.86 10.27
CA ASN A 277 -21.08 -19.50 10.45
C ASN A 277 -22.01 -20.72 10.58
N ASP A 278 -21.73 -21.80 9.83
CA ASP A 278 -22.51 -23.05 9.80
C ASP A 278 -22.19 -23.99 10.99
N GLY A 279 -21.19 -23.66 11.82
CA GLY A 279 -20.78 -24.42 13.00
C GLY A 279 -21.56 -24.06 14.26
N THR A 280 -22.90 -24.17 14.24
CA THR A 280 -23.71 -23.64 15.36
C THR A 280 -23.81 -24.49 16.61
N HIS A 281 -23.47 -25.79 16.67
CA HIS A 281 -23.52 -26.55 17.94
C HIS A 281 -22.50 -27.68 18.04
N GLY A 282 -21.24 -27.32 18.29
CA GLY A 282 -20.25 -28.26 18.79
C GLY A 282 -19.49 -27.60 19.92
N SER A 283 -19.11 -28.36 20.93
CA SER A 283 -18.35 -27.97 22.14
C SER A 283 -16.96 -27.35 21.90
N ALA A 284 -16.69 -26.84 20.70
CA ALA A 284 -15.55 -26.00 20.35
C ALA A 284 -15.92 -24.54 20.64
N GLY A 285 -15.55 -24.10 21.84
CA GLY A 285 -15.91 -22.82 22.43
C GLY A 285 -15.46 -21.61 21.61
N THR A 286 -16.14 -20.50 21.92
CA THR A 286 -15.73 -19.11 21.68
C THR A 286 -14.26 -18.94 21.30
N PHE A 287 -13.99 -18.36 20.12
CA PHE A 287 -12.64 -17.99 19.73
C PHE A 287 -11.99 -17.12 20.79
N ASN A 288 -10.75 -17.45 21.17
CA ASN A 288 -10.00 -16.61 22.06
C ASN A 288 -9.59 -15.30 21.37
N VAL A 289 -9.15 -14.31 22.15
CA VAL A 289 -8.77 -12.98 21.64
C VAL A 289 -7.71 -13.07 20.53
N GLN A 290 -6.73 -13.98 20.63
CA GLN A 290 -5.69 -14.15 19.61
C GLN A 290 -6.26 -14.70 18.29
N GLN A 291 -7.18 -15.65 18.37
CA GLN A 291 -7.87 -16.17 17.19
C GLN A 291 -8.73 -15.08 16.53
N LEU A 292 -9.47 -14.29 17.31
CA LEU A 292 -10.24 -13.16 16.80
C LEU A 292 -9.34 -12.11 16.10
N LEU A 293 -8.20 -11.79 16.69
CA LEU A 293 -7.21 -10.88 16.10
C LEU A 293 -6.67 -11.39 14.76
N LYS A 294 -6.44 -12.70 14.63
CA LYS A 294 -5.97 -13.28 13.37
C LYS A 294 -7.05 -13.36 12.31
N ILE A 295 -8.30 -13.64 12.70
CA ILE A 295 -9.47 -13.56 11.83
C ILE A 295 -9.61 -12.12 11.29
N LYS A 296 -9.48 -11.12 12.18
CA LYS A 296 -9.47 -9.71 11.81
C LYS A 296 -8.32 -9.40 10.85
N LYS A 297 -7.09 -9.76 11.21
CA LYS A 297 -5.89 -9.52 10.39
C LYS A 297 -6.01 -10.13 9.00
N ARG A 298 -6.46 -11.38 8.90
CA ARG A 298 -6.70 -12.07 7.63
C ARG A 298 -7.70 -11.29 6.75
N ALA A 299 -8.78 -10.78 7.33
CA ALA A 299 -9.75 -9.98 6.61
C ALA A 299 -9.19 -8.61 6.19
N GLU A 300 -8.51 -7.90 7.10
CA GLU A 300 -7.92 -6.58 6.86
C GLU A 300 -6.92 -6.62 5.71
N ASP A 301 -5.97 -7.55 5.79
CA ASP A 301 -4.88 -7.66 4.84
C ASP A 301 -5.43 -8.03 3.44
N SER A 302 -6.41 -8.94 3.36
CA SER A 302 -7.06 -9.25 2.08
C SER A 302 -7.86 -8.10 1.50
N ILE A 303 -8.53 -7.29 2.33
CA ILE A 303 -9.22 -6.09 1.85
C ILE A 303 -8.21 -5.08 1.31
N LEU A 304 -7.09 -4.89 2.00
CA LEU A 304 -5.98 -4.04 1.52
C LEU A 304 -5.45 -4.53 0.19
N PHE A 305 -5.24 -5.84 0.07
CA PHE A 305 -4.74 -6.44 -1.15
C PHE A 305 -5.68 -6.21 -2.34
N ILE A 306 -6.98 -6.51 -2.18
CA ILE A 306 -7.97 -6.27 -3.25
C ILE A 306 -8.07 -4.78 -3.60
N THR A 307 -7.99 -3.89 -2.61
CA THR A 307 -8.00 -2.44 -2.85
C THR A 307 -6.80 -2.01 -3.68
N ALA A 308 -5.62 -2.58 -3.43
CA ALA A 308 -4.38 -2.29 -4.17
C ALA A 308 -4.39 -2.77 -5.63
N LEU A 309 -5.29 -3.70 -6.01
CA LEU A 309 -5.41 -4.20 -7.39
C LEU A 309 -6.00 -3.17 -8.37
N SER A 310 -6.61 -2.11 -7.87
CA SER A 310 -7.17 -1.01 -8.66
C SER A 310 -6.51 0.31 -8.31
N ASP A 311 -6.46 1.25 -9.25
CA ASP A 311 -6.25 2.65 -8.89
C ASP A 311 -7.50 3.21 -8.18
N ASP A 312 -7.31 4.21 -7.33
CA ASP A 312 -8.39 4.97 -6.68
C ASP A 312 -8.95 6.05 -7.61
#